data_AF-A0AAJ6EKK8-F1
#
_entry.id   AF-A0AAJ6EKK8-F1
#
_cell.length_a   1.000
_cell.length_b   1.000
_cell.length_c   1.000
_cell.angle_alpha   90.00
_cell.angle_beta   90.00
_cell.angle_gamma   90.00
#
_symmetry.space_group_name_H-M   'P 1'
#
loop_
_entity.id
_entity.type
_entity.pdbx_description
1 polymer ?
#
loop_
_entity_poly.entity_id
_entity_poly.type
_entity_poly.pdbx_seq_one_letter_code
_entity_poly.pdbx_strand_id
1 'polypeptide(L)' 'MARDEIPKLPPGVTVIYAHPVDDGEELRGYDHPHIAPLRASDAACLCNADIAALLDQHDVRRIGFRELRDLQRAGG' A
#
# COMPACT_ATOMS: atom_id res chain seq x y z
N MET A 1 -0.83 10.55 -23.68
CA MET A 1 -0.05 10.48 -22.43
C MET A 1 0.10 9.00 -22.09
N ALA A 2 1.28 8.54 -21.69
CA ALA A 2 1.44 7.14 -21.26
C ALA A 2 0.55 6.93 -20.03
N ARG A 3 -0.26 5.88 -20.05
CA ARG A 3 -1.08 5.50 -18.91
C ARG A 3 -0.15 4.94 -17.85
N ASP A 4 -0.37 5.26 -16.58
CA ASP A 4 0.37 4.62 -15.50
C ASP A 4 0.06 3.12 -15.53
N GLU A 5 1.10 2.28 -15.46
CA GLU A 5 1.00 0.83 -15.55
C GLU A 5 1.71 0.18 -14.37
N ILE A 6 1.12 -0.87 -13.80
CA ILE A 6 1.85 -1.77 -12.90
C ILE A 6 2.68 -2.69 -13.79
N PRO A 7 4.01 -2.80 -13.58
CA PRO A 7 4.85 -3.74 -14.31
C PRO A 7 4.28 -5.15 -14.18
N LYS A 8 4.40 -5.98 -15.22
CA LYS A 8 3.81 -7.33 -15.30
C LYS A 8 4.25 -8.24 -14.14
N LEU A 9 3.57 -8.12 -13.00
CA LEU A 9 3.86 -8.90 -11.80
C LEU A 9 3.49 -10.36 -12.05
N PRO A 10 4.34 -11.32 -11.65
CA PRO A 10 3.95 -12.71 -11.69
C PRO A 10 2.77 -12.96 -10.73
N PRO A 11 1.93 -13.96 -10.99
CA PRO A 11 0.92 -14.38 -10.03
C PRO A 11 1.56 -14.75 -8.69
N GLY A 12 0.97 -14.28 -7.59
CA GLY A 12 1.50 -14.55 -6.25
C GLY A 12 0.91 -13.63 -5.19
N VAL A 13 1.48 -13.73 -3.99
CA VAL A 13 1.14 -12.88 -2.84
C VAL A 13 2.30 -11.93 -2.58
N THR A 14 2.01 -10.63 -2.59
CA THR A 14 2.96 -9.58 -2.22
C THR A 14 2.45 -8.87 -0.97
N VAL A 15 3.36 -8.57 -0.04
CA VAL A 15 3.05 -7.79 1.16
C VAL A 15 3.71 -6.42 1.04
N ILE A 16 2.91 -5.37 1.20
CA ILE A 16 3.41 -3.99 1.29
C ILE A 16 3.44 -3.61 2.77
N TYR A 17 4.61 -3.20 3.26
CA TYR A 17 4.79 -2.73 4.63
C TYR A 17 4.92 -1.21 4.61
N ALA A 18 4.01 -0.52 5.29
CA ALA A 18 3.89 0.94 5.28
C ALA A 18 3.59 1.46 6.69
N HIS A 19 3.89 2.74 6.91
CA HIS A 19 3.74 3.42 8.20
C HIS A 19 2.96 4.73 8.05
N PRO A 20 1.69 4.68 7.61
CA PRO A 20 0.89 5.88 7.41
C PRO A 20 0.70 6.63 8.73
N VAL A 21 0.95 7.93 8.70
CA VAL A 21 0.72 8.87 9.81
C VAL A 21 0.25 10.19 9.22
N ASP A 22 -0.69 10.87 9.90
CA ASP A 22 -1.11 12.22 9.50
C ASP A 22 0.07 13.20 9.59
N ASP A 23 0.23 14.03 8.57
CA ASP A 23 1.28 15.03 8.56
C ASP A 23 0.90 16.24 9.42
N GLY A 24 1.62 16.44 10.52
CA GLY A 24 1.33 17.51 11.47
C GLY A 24 2.49 17.76 12.43
N GLU A 25 2.34 18.80 13.26
CA GLU A 25 3.38 19.24 14.21
C GLU A 25 3.88 18.09 15.10
N GLU A 26 2.99 17.18 15.49
CA GLU A 26 3.35 16.01 16.28
C GLU A 26 4.39 15.13 15.55
N LEU A 27 4.09 14.68 14.33
CA LEU A 27 5.01 13.88 13.52
C LEU A 27 6.33 14.63 13.28
N ARG A 28 6.26 15.93 13.01
CA ARG A 28 7.44 16.77 12.77
C ARG A 28 8.26 17.01 14.04
N GLY A 29 7.65 16.86 15.22
CA GLY A 29 8.29 17.04 16.51
C GLY A 29 8.99 15.77 17.04
N TYR A 30 8.43 14.58 16.81
CA TYR A 30 9.00 13.34 17.36
C TYR A 30 9.89 12.55 16.39
N ASP A 31 9.68 12.66 15.08
CA ASP A 31 10.40 11.82 14.10
C ASP A 31 11.57 12.56 13.45
N HIS A 32 12.49 11.80 12.85
CA HIS A 32 13.62 12.36 12.14
C HIS A 32 13.14 13.16 10.92
N PRO A 33 13.72 14.34 10.62
CA PRO A 33 13.27 15.18 9.49
C PRO A 33 13.28 14.50 8.12
N HIS A 34 14.12 13.49 7.93
CA HIS A 34 14.15 12.67 6.69
C HIS A 34 13.15 11.51 6.67
N ILE A 35 12.64 11.09 7.84
CA ILE A 35 11.71 9.97 7.97
C ILE A 35 10.25 10.47 8.02
N ALA A 36 9.99 11.59 8.69
CA ALA A 36 8.65 12.19 8.75
C ALA A 36 7.99 12.35 7.36
N PRO A 37 8.68 12.85 6.31
CA PRO A 37 8.10 12.93 4.97
C PRO A 37 7.70 11.57 4.37
N LEU A 38 8.44 10.50 4.70
CA LEU A 38 8.13 9.15 4.18
C LEU A 38 6.83 8.62 4.79
N ARG A 39 6.63 8.80 6.11
CA ARG A 39 5.39 8.38 6.78
C ARG A 39 4.16 9.16 6.32
N ALA A 40 4.33 10.48 6.13
CA ALA A 40 3.30 11.31 5.52
C ALA A 40 2.97 10.84 4.10
N SER A 41 4.00 10.45 3.32
CA SER A 41 3.79 9.94 1.96
C SER A 41 3.10 8.57 1.93
N ASP A 42 3.35 7.70 2.92
CA ASP A 42 2.63 6.42 3.06
C ASP A 42 1.13 6.66 3.25
N ALA A 43 0.75 7.61 4.10
CA ALA A 43 -0.65 7.97 4.31
C ALA A 43 -1.30 8.52 3.03
N ALA A 44 -0.62 9.45 2.35
CA ALA A 44 -1.10 10.02 1.09
C ALA A 44 -1.26 8.95 0.00
N CYS A 45 -0.31 8.03 -0.11
CA CYS A 45 -0.31 6.92 -1.08
C CYS A 45 -1.46 5.94 -0.80
N LEU A 46 -1.59 5.45 0.43
CA LEU A 46 -2.60 4.44 0.78
C LEU A 46 -4.03 4.96 0.72
N CYS A 47 -4.24 6.27 0.85
CA CYS A 47 -5.54 6.92 0.73
C CYS A 47 -5.83 7.46 -0.69
N ASN A 48 -4.92 7.28 -1.65
CA ASN A 48 -5.12 7.78 -3.01
C ASN A 48 -6.05 6.87 -3.82
N ALA A 49 -7.17 7.44 -4.28
CA ALA A 49 -8.16 6.74 -5.10
C ALA A 49 -7.60 6.26 -6.45
N ASP A 50 -6.63 6.98 -7.03
CA ASP A 50 -6.03 6.60 -8.32
C ASP A 50 -5.18 5.34 -8.18
N ILE A 51 -4.51 5.17 -7.03
CA ILE A 51 -3.75 3.95 -6.73
C ILE A 51 -4.71 2.76 -6.54
N ALA A 52 -5.83 2.96 -5.84
CA ALA A 52 -6.86 1.94 -5.73
C ALA A 52 -7.40 1.53 -7.12
N ALA A 53 -7.70 2.51 -7.98
CA ALA A 53 -8.18 2.27 -9.33
C ALA A 53 -7.13 1.55 -10.20
N LEU A 54 -5.86 1.87 -10.04
CA LEU A 54 -4.77 1.20 -10.76
C LEU A 54 -4.66 -0.28 -10.36
N LEU A 55 -4.75 -0.60 -9.06
CA LEU A 55 -4.75 -1.98 -8.58
C LEU A 55 -5.95 -2.77 -9.13
N ASP A 56 -7.13 -2.16 -9.15
CA ASP A 56 -8.35 -2.77 -9.68
C ASP A 56 -8.27 -3.03 -11.19
N GLN A 57 -7.64 -2.13 -11.96
CA GLN A 57 -7.40 -2.31 -13.39
C GLN A 57 -6.51 -3.51 -13.73
N HIS A 58 -5.68 -3.95 -12.78
CA HIS A 58 -4.74 -5.06 -12.93
C HIS A 58 -5.18 -6.32 -12.17
N ASP A 59 -6.46 -6.40 -11.77
CA ASP A 59 -7.04 -7.54 -11.05
C ASP A 59 -6.30 -7.89 -9.74
N VAL A 60 -5.67 -6.90 -9.09
CA VAL A 60 -4.94 -7.10 -7.84
C VAL A 60 -5.92 -7.15 -6.68
N ARG A 61 -6.02 -8.32 -6.03
CA ARG A 61 -6.82 -8.50 -4.82
C ARG A 61 -6.10 -7.98 -3.58
N ARG A 62 -6.71 -6.97 -2.94
CA ARG A 62 -6.26 -6.43 -1.64
C ARG A 62 -6.90 -7.24 -0.52
N ILE A 63 -6.09 -8.01 0.22
CA ILE A 63 -6.55 -8.91 1.28
C ILE A 63 -5.79 -8.66 2.58
N GLY A 64 -6.42 -8.99 3.71
CA GLY A 64 -5.76 -9.01 5.02
C GLY A 64 -5.16 -10.38 5.36
N PHE A 65 -4.31 -10.43 6.39
CA PHE A 65 -3.69 -11.69 6.86
C PHE A 65 -4.70 -12.76 7.25
N ARG A 66 -5.89 -12.38 7.73
CA ARG A 66 -6.96 -13.33 8.05
C ARG A 66 -7.42 -14.09 6.81
N GLU A 67 -7.78 -13.37 5.76
CA GLU A 67 -8.23 -13.94 4.49
C GLU A 67 -7.13 -14.80 3.86
N LEU A 68 -5.89 -14.30 3.84
CA LEU A 68 -4.75 -15.06 3.34
C LEU A 68 -4.57 -16.39 4.08
N ARG A 69 -4.63 -16.37 5.41
CA ARG A 69 -4.52 -17.58 6.24
C ARG A 69 -5.65 -18.56 5.95
N ASP A 70 -6.87 -18.07 5.78
CA ASP A 70 -8.03 -18.93 5.54
C ASP A 70 -7.94 -19.60 4.15
N LEU A 71 -7.46 -18.89 3.12
CA LEU A 71 -7.15 -19.45 1.78
C LEU A 71 -6.06 -20.53 1.85
N GLN A 72 -4.96 -20.26 2.57
CA GLN A 72 -3.87 -21.22 2.74
C GLN A 72 -4.33 -22.50 3.42
N ARG A 73 -5.28 -22.42 4.36
CA ARG A 73 -5.85 -23.59 5.05
C ARG A 73 -6.85 -24.37 4.20
N ALA A 74 -7.49 -23.71 3.23
CA ALA A 74 -8.41 -24.36 2.30
C ALA A 74 -7.70 -25.18 1.20
N GLY A 75 -6.36 -25.12 1.13
CA GLY A 75 -5.57 -25.84 0.12
C GLY A 75 -5.24 -25.03 -1.13
N GLY A 76 -5.53 -23.73 -1.13
CA GLY A 76 -5.41 -22.85 -2.31
C GLY A 76 -6.70 -22.78 -3.10
#